data_AF-A0A526XN75-F1
#
_entry.id   AF-A0A526XN75-F1
#
_cell.length_a   1.000
_cell.length_b   1.000
_cell.length_c   1.000
_cell.angle_alpha   90.00
_cell.angle_beta   90.00
_cell.angle_gamma   90.00
#
_symmetry.space_group_name_H-M   'P 1'
#
loop_
_entity.id
_entity.type
_entity.pdbx_description
1 polymer ?
#
loop_
_entity_poly.entity_id
_entity_poly.type
_entity_poly.pdbx_seq_one_letter_code
_entity_poly.pdbx_strand_id
1 'polypeptide(L)'
;ALFSPRSARANDEALDLIEQLTGRTATVSDRLHLIMPTDFPTGYTVPMSLYIDSPMTEADHVRQMRVFAPRNPLIEVASFHFVPQRSL
;
A
#
# COMPACT_ATOMS: atom_id res chain seq x y z
N ALA A 1 27.43 5.17 8.05
CA ALA A 1 26.04 4.89 7.63
C ALA A 1 26.08 3.74 6.63
N LEU A 2 25.46 2.60 6.93
CA LEU A 2 25.47 1.43 6.06
C LEU A 2 24.35 1.57 5.03
N PHE A 3 24.68 1.87 3.78
CA PHE A 3 23.79 1.62 2.65
C PHE A 3 23.58 0.10 2.56
N SER A 4 22.37 -0.36 2.84
CA SER A 4 22.04 -1.78 2.80
C SER A 4 21.48 -2.13 1.41
N PRO A 5 22.18 -2.89 0.56
CA PRO A 5 21.72 -3.22 -0.80
C PRO A 5 20.44 -4.07 -0.82
N ARG A 6 20.02 -4.61 0.33
CA ARG A 6 18.81 -5.40 0.48
C ARG A 6 17.53 -4.57 0.36
N SER A 7 17.55 -3.31 0.81
CA SER A 7 16.38 -2.43 0.76
C SER A 7 16.09 -1.97 -0.68
N ALA A 8 17.13 -1.73 -1.48
CA ALA A 8 16.97 -1.38 -2.89
C ALA A 8 16.32 -2.53 -3.69
N ARG A 9 16.82 -3.77 -3.54
CA ARG A 9 16.23 -4.94 -4.22
C ARG A 9 14.82 -5.27 -3.79
N ALA A 10 14.52 -5.19 -2.50
CA ALA A 10 13.16 -5.42 -1.99
C ALA A 10 12.18 -4.36 -2.54
N ASN A 11 12.67 -3.14 -2.79
CA ASN A 11 11.87 -2.10 -3.43
C ASN A 11 11.65 -2.41 -4.91
N ASP A 12 12.67 -2.83 -5.65
CA ASP A 12 12.57 -3.22 -7.07
C ASP A 12 11.56 -4.38 -7.26
N GLU A 13 11.64 -5.43 -6.43
CA GLU A 13 10.70 -6.56 -6.47
C GLU A 13 9.25 -6.13 -6.18
N ALA A 14 9.05 -5.16 -5.29
CA ALA A 14 7.72 -4.63 -4.98
C ALA A 14 7.16 -3.79 -6.15
N LEU A 15 8.00 -3.01 -6.81
CA LEU A 15 7.61 -2.23 -7.99
C LEU A 15 7.20 -3.13 -9.15
N ASP A 16 8.00 -4.17 -9.43
CA ASP A 16 7.72 -5.17 -10.47
C ASP A 16 6.40 -5.91 -10.19
N LEU A 17 6.16 -6.28 -8.94
CA LEU A 17 4.91 -6.93 -8.55
C LEU A 17 3.71 -6.00 -8.75
N ILE A 18 3.82 -4.71 -8.40
CA ILE A 18 2.74 -3.75 -8.63
C ILE A 18 2.47 -3.59 -10.14
N GLU A 19 3.50 -3.55 -10.97
CA GLU A 19 3.33 -3.48 -12.42
C GLU A 19 2.63 -4.73 -12.95
N GLN A 20 3.03 -5.93 -12.52
CA GLN A 20 2.39 -7.18 -12.90
C GLN A 20 0.91 -7.25 -12.48
N LEU A 21 0.59 -6.80 -11.27
CA LEU A 21 -0.76 -6.88 -10.71
C LEU A 21 -1.70 -5.80 -11.24
N THR A 22 -1.17 -4.64 -11.63
CA THR A 22 -1.97 -3.46 -11.94
C THR A 22 -1.86 -2.98 -13.38
N GLY A 23 -0.86 -3.46 -14.12
CA GLY A 23 -0.50 -2.97 -15.46
C GLY A 23 0.00 -1.51 -15.45
N ARG A 24 0.41 -0.99 -14.29
CA ARG A 24 0.83 0.41 -14.12
C ARG A 24 2.16 0.47 -13.39
N THR A 25 3.03 1.36 -13.86
CA THR A 25 4.27 1.69 -13.16
C THR A 25 3.93 2.36 -11.83
N ALA A 26 4.38 1.77 -10.72
CA ALA A 26 4.19 2.35 -9.40
C ALA A 26 5.05 3.61 -9.23
N THR A 27 4.51 4.61 -8.54
CA THR A 27 5.25 5.81 -8.13
C THR A 27 5.17 5.92 -6.61
N VAL A 28 6.30 6.25 -5.97
CA VAL A 28 6.34 6.49 -4.54
C VAL A 28 5.52 7.75 -4.21
N SER A 29 4.66 7.66 -3.20
CA SER A 29 3.82 8.77 -2.73
C SER A 29 4.05 8.97 -1.24
N ASP A 30 4.22 10.22 -0.84
CA ASP A 30 4.31 10.65 0.56
C ASP A 30 2.92 10.85 1.21
N ARG A 31 1.85 10.80 0.42
CA ARG A 31 0.46 10.95 0.88
C ARG A 31 -0.11 9.67 1.52
N LEU A 32 0.50 8.50 1.30
CA LEU A 32 0.00 7.21 1.78
C LEU A 32 0.80 6.75 3.00
N HIS A 33 0.12 6.59 4.13
CA HIS A 33 0.73 6.16 5.38
C HIS A 33 0.15 4.81 5.81
N LEU A 34 1.03 3.85 6.04
CA LEU A 34 0.70 2.55 6.63
C LEU A 34 1.29 2.49 8.03
N ILE A 35 0.43 2.38 9.03
CA ILE A 35 0.81 2.18 10.42
C ILE A 35 0.51 0.73 10.78
N MET A 36 1.56 0.00 11.15
CA MET A 36 1.46 -1.34 11.70
C MET A 36 2.65 -1.60 12.62
N PRO A 37 2.51 -2.46 13.65
CA PRO A 37 3.63 -2.95 14.45
C PRO A 37 4.77 -3.53 13.59
N THR A 38 6.00 -3.47 14.11
CA THR A 38 7.14 -4.15 13.46
C THR A 38 7.08 -5.66 13.67
N ASP A 39 6.53 -6.08 14.81
CA ASP A 39 6.47 -7.46 15.27
C ASP A 39 5.06 -7.81 15.73
N PHE A 40 4.65 -9.03 15.44
CA PHE A 40 3.31 -9.53 15.73
C PHE A 40 3.42 -10.91 16.40
N PRO A 41 2.67 -11.16 17.49
CA PRO A 41 2.69 -12.47 18.16
C PRO A 41 2.13 -13.60 17.28
N THR A 42 1.20 -13.27 16.37
CA THR A 42 0.60 -14.23 15.43
C THR A 42 0.36 -13.57 14.08
N GLY A 43 0.38 -14.38 13.01
CA GLY A 43 -0.02 -13.95 11.66
C GLY A 43 -1.52 -14.05 11.38
N TYR A 44 -2.34 -14.46 12.35
CA TYR A 44 -3.79 -14.60 12.18
C TYR A 44 -4.51 -13.25 12.23
N THR A 45 -4.05 -12.33 13.10
CA THR A 45 -4.59 -10.98 13.19
C THR A 45 -3.44 -9.99 13.33
N VAL A 46 -3.30 -9.16 12.32
CA VAL A 46 -2.28 -8.13 12.21
C VAL A 46 -3.00 -6.78 12.15
N PRO A 47 -3.00 -5.98 13.23
CA PRO A 47 -3.62 -4.67 13.19
C PRO A 47 -2.86 -3.75 12.25
N MET A 48 -3.59 -3.09 11.36
CA MET A 48 -3.04 -2.09 10.44
C MET A 48 -4.00 -0.91 10.31
N SER A 49 -3.44 0.28 10.13
CA SER A 49 -4.18 1.51 9.85
C SER A 49 -3.59 2.18 8.62
N LEU A 50 -4.48 2.60 7.72
CA LEU A 50 -4.13 3.24 6.46
C LEU A 50 -4.69 4.66 6.47
N TYR A 51 -3.82 5.63 6.21
CA TYR A 51 -4.20 7.03 6.08
C TYR A 51 -3.75 7.53 4.71
N ILE A 52 -4.63 8.24 4.02
CA ILE A 52 -4.28 8.89 2.76
C ILE A 52 -4.59 10.38 2.89
N ASP A 53 -3.55 11.20 2.77
CA ASP A 53 -3.68 12.64 2.72
C ASP A 53 -4.36 13.03 1.41
N SER A 54 -5.67 13.28 1.45
CA SER A 54 -6.42 13.69 0.26
C SER A 54 -7.50 14.70 0.60
N PRO A 55 -7.65 15.76 -0.23
CA PRO A 55 -8.73 16.71 -0.04
C PRO A 55 -10.10 16.11 -0.37
N MET A 56 -10.14 14.94 -1.03
CA MET A 56 -11.36 14.19 -1.38
C MET A 56 -12.42 15.05 -2.09
N THR A 57 -11.97 15.97 -2.95
CA THR A 57 -12.83 16.81 -3.79
C THR A 57 -13.17 16.11 -5.10
N GLU A 58 -14.11 16.66 -5.88
CA GLU A 58 -14.43 16.09 -7.21
C GLU A 58 -13.21 16.06 -8.13
N ALA A 59 -12.36 17.10 -8.07
CA ALA A 59 -11.17 17.25 -8.88
C ALA A 59 -9.96 16.44 -8.37
N ASP A 60 -9.83 16.27 -7.06
CA ASP A 60 -8.72 15.55 -6.41
C ASP A 60 -9.28 14.68 -5.27
N HIS A 61 -9.43 13.39 -5.55
CA HIS A 61 -9.76 12.37 -4.58
C HIS A 61 -9.04 11.06 -4.92
N VAL A 62 -8.82 10.26 -3.88
CA VAL A 62 -8.44 8.86 -4.03
C VAL A 62 -9.62 8.12 -4.67
N ARG A 63 -9.37 7.30 -5.69
CA ARG A 63 -10.42 6.45 -6.30
C ARG A 63 -10.41 5.03 -5.77
N GLN A 64 -9.20 4.50 -5.55
CA GLN A 64 -8.99 3.12 -5.14
C GLN A 64 -7.75 3.02 -4.25
N MET A 65 -7.84 2.21 -3.20
CA MET A 65 -6.70 1.77 -2.38
C MET A 65 -6.68 0.25 -2.35
N ARG A 66 -5.51 -0.35 -2.58
CA ARG A 66 -5.32 -1.81 -2.52
C ARG A 66 -4.14 -2.15 -1.62
N VAL A 67 -4.26 -3.24 -0.89
CA VAL A 67 -3.22 -3.78 -0.02
C VAL A 67 -2.77 -5.11 -0.59
N PHE A 68 -1.47 -5.23 -0.83
CA PHE A 68 -0.86 -6.45 -1.33
C PHE A 68 0.07 -7.06 -0.26
N ALA A 69 -0.07 -8.37 -0.04
CA ALA A 69 0.78 -9.18 0.80
C ALA A 69 1.47 -10.24 -0.07
N PRO A 70 2.67 -9.97 -0.62
CA PRO A 70 3.31 -10.82 -1.65
C PRO A 70 3.58 -12.26 -1.21
N ARG A 71 3.68 -12.49 0.10
CA ARG A 71 3.97 -13.81 0.69
C ARG A 71 2.72 -14.61 1.06
N ASN A 72 1.53 -14.07 0.79
CA ASN A 72 0.27 -14.77 1.02
C ASN A 72 -0.17 -15.53 -0.25
N PRO A 73 -0.89 -16.65 -0.10
CA PRO A 73 -1.49 -17.34 -1.24
C PRO A 73 -2.44 -16.44 -2.05
N LEU A 74 -3.20 -15.59 -1.35
CA LEU A 74 -3.97 -14.50 -1.94
C LEU A 74 -3.19 -13.20 -1.73
N ILE A 75 -2.65 -12.65 -2.82
CA ILE A 75 -1.77 -11.48 -2.76
C ILE A 75 -2.56 -10.21 -2.44
N GLU A 76 -3.67 -9.93 -3.14
CA GLU A 76 -4.54 -8.78 -2.82
C GLU A 76 -5.40 -9.11 -1.60
N VAL A 77 -5.10 -8.49 -0.45
CA VAL A 77 -5.76 -8.79 0.83
C VAL A 77 -6.86 -7.79 1.18
N ALA A 78 -6.85 -6.61 0.57
CA ALA A 78 -7.90 -5.61 0.73
C ALA A 78 -7.99 -4.68 -0.48
N SER A 79 -9.22 -4.26 -0.81
CA SER A 79 -9.54 -3.34 -1.91
C SER A 79 -10.63 -2.38 -1.47
N PHE A 80 -10.37 -1.09 -1.56
CA PHE A 80 -11.30 -0.02 -1.16
C PHE A 80 -11.54 0.89 -2.35
N HIS A 81 -12.80 1.26 -2.56
CA HIS A 81 -13.21 2.18 -3.61
C HIS A 81 -13.86 3.39 -2.96
N PHE A 82 -13.48 4.57 -3.44
CA PHE A 82 -13.90 5.84 -2.86
C PHE A 82 -14.56 6.71 -3.92
N VAL A 83 -15.38 7.64 -3.44
CA VAL A 83 -16.02 8.69 -4.24
C VAL A 83 -15.74 10.05 -3.60
N PRO A 84 -15.81 11.16 -4.35
CA PRO A 84 -15.65 12.50 -3.78
C PRO A 84 -16.56 12.74 -2.58
N GLN A 85 -16.10 13.57 -1.64
CA GLN A 85 -16.86 14.05 -0.47
C GLN A 85 -17.37 12.94 0.47
N ARG A 86 -16.97 11.69 0.23
CA ARG A 86 -17.33 10.52 1.04
C ARG A 86 -16.07 9.75 1.42
N SER A 87 -15.28 10.38 2.28
CA SER A 87 -14.34 9.69 3.16
C SER A 87 -15.14 9.20 4.38
N LEU A 88 -15.15 7.89 4.62
CA LEU A 88 -15.49 7.36 5.94
C LEU A 88 -14.42 7.77 6.95
#